data_AF-A0A2N9NNX3-F1
#
_entry.id   AF-A0A2N9NNX3-F1
#
_cell.length_a   1.000
_cell.length_b   1.000
_cell.length_c   1.000
_cell.angle_alpha   90.00
_cell.angle_beta   90.00
_cell.angle_gamma   90.00
#
_symmetry.space_group_name_H-M   'P 1'
#
loop_
_entity.id
_entity.type
_entity.pdbx_description
1 polymer ?
#
loop_
_entity_poly.entity_id
_entity_poly.type
_entity_poly.pdbx_seq_one_letter_code
_entity_poly.pdbx_strand_id
1 'polypeptide(L)'
;MKQNKTRFGRTIFLALSLAGLAQGTLAQTFTYNVADLCLGFRKTGDYQENNEVVVDIGQASGYVGLSIGTTIAVPNFSPSQLSPGSFTSLNNLQWSVTGYTVTGTYPNYPKDTLWVTVPRSSANVQSTPPTRLRTSNQQTIVPEIEGIFLGAQRVSIGVGVSNQFNTPFFEQESIVNYPDYILTDFMGGINDPTEGTLQDTWPEDNLEITTPNAFSGSVRSDLYEVRPLTDAQGHPIVDPHTGTNGPAYFVGYFQFNSNGTMTFTRAASSTNSAPPPPPTLVIARINSTATISFGTTNGATYTLYFTNSAGLRQPVANWPSSPTTIIGDGTTKQFVDPLTSANRFYQVGAH
;
A
#
# COMPACT_ATOMS: atom_id res chain seq x y z
N MET A 1 -27.34 -75.97 0.34
CA MET A 1 -28.30 -74.89 0.64
C MET A 1 -27.72 -74.06 1.78
N LYS A 2 -27.31 -72.81 1.52
CA LYS A 2 -26.44 -71.98 2.37
C LYS A 2 -27.22 -71.36 3.55
N GLN A 3 -26.63 -71.42 4.75
CA GLN A 3 -27.13 -70.78 5.99
C GLN A 3 -26.94 -69.25 5.96
N ASN A 4 -28.00 -68.50 6.26
CA ASN A 4 -27.97 -67.06 6.49
C ASN A 4 -27.61 -66.75 7.95
N LYS A 5 -26.54 -65.98 8.18
CA LYS A 5 -26.19 -65.36 9.46
C LYS A 5 -26.59 -63.88 9.43
N THR A 6 -27.64 -63.51 10.14
CA THR A 6 -28.00 -62.12 10.43
C THR A 6 -27.20 -61.61 11.63
N ARG A 7 -26.40 -60.56 11.42
CA ARG A 7 -25.67 -59.85 12.49
C ARG A 7 -26.51 -58.65 12.97
N PHE A 8 -26.86 -58.64 14.25
CA PHE A 8 -27.48 -57.51 14.95
C PHE A 8 -26.42 -56.43 15.21
N GLY A 9 -26.61 -55.24 14.65
CA GLY A 9 -25.81 -54.05 14.95
C GLY A 9 -26.32 -53.37 16.23
N ARG A 10 -25.42 -53.13 17.19
CA ARG A 10 -25.66 -52.28 18.37
C ARG A 10 -25.10 -50.89 18.07
N THR A 11 -25.98 -49.91 17.85
CA THR A 11 -25.62 -48.50 17.79
C THR A 11 -25.73 -47.92 19.21
N ILE A 12 -24.58 -47.60 19.82
CA ILE A 12 -24.51 -46.88 21.09
C ILE A 12 -24.52 -45.38 20.75
N PHE A 13 -25.58 -44.67 21.14
CA PHE A 13 -25.63 -43.21 21.13
C PHE A 13 -24.86 -42.68 22.34
N LEU A 14 -23.73 -42.01 22.10
CA LEU A 14 -23.03 -41.23 23.11
C LEU A 14 -23.55 -39.79 23.04
N ALA A 15 -24.40 -39.39 23.98
CA ALA A 15 -24.83 -38.00 24.15
C ALA A 15 -23.73 -37.25 24.92
N LEU A 16 -22.88 -36.52 24.19
CA LEU A 16 -21.94 -35.56 24.80
C LEU A 16 -22.72 -34.30 25.18
N SER A 17 -22.87 -34.07 26.48
CA SER A 17 -23.45 -32.85 27.04
C SER A 17 -22.49 -31.67 26.82
N LEU A 18 -22.92 -30.74 25.97
CA LEU A 18 -22.24 -29.47 25.72
C LEU A 18 -22.47 -28.54 26.94
N ALA A 19 -21.61 -28.65 27.95
CA ALA A 19 -21.55 -27.66 29.02
C ALA A 19 -20.94 -26.38 28.46
N GLY A 20 -21.81 -25.47 28.00
CA GLY A 20 -21.42 -24.12 27.59
C GLY A 20 -20.89 -23.36 28.79
N LEU A 21 -19.56 -23.23 28.86
CA LEU A 21 -18.91 -22.23 29.69
C LEU A 21 -19.34 -20.86 29.17
N ALA A 22 -20.31 -20.25 29.85
CA ALA A 22 -20.56 -18.82 29.75
C ALA A 22 -19.33 -18.11 30.33
N GLN A 23 -18.30 -17.92 29.49
CA GLN A 23 -17.25 -16.97 29.80
C GLN A 23 -17.95 -15.61 29.88
N GLY A 24 -17.96 -15.02 31.07
CA GLY A 24 -18.35 -13.62 31.21
C GLY A 24 -17.48 -12.82 30.26
N THR A 25 -18.10 -12.27 29.22
CA THR A 25 -17.45 -11.34 28.29
C THR A 25 -17.11 -10.09 29.07
N LEU A 26 -15.91 -10.06 29.63
CA LEU A 26 -15.30 -8.81 30.08
C LEU A 26 -15.24 -7.87 28.87
N ALA A 27 -15.44 -6.58 29.11
CA ALA A 27 -15.25 -5.57 28.07
C ALA A 27 -13.82 -5.67 27.54
N GLN A 28 -13.71 -6.07 26.29
CA GLN A 28 -12.51 -6.05 25.49
C GLN A 28 -12.33 -4.64 24.93
N THR A 29 -11.29 -3.99 25.42
CA THR A 29 -10.83 -2.68 24.97
C THR A 29 -10.02 -2.81 23.69
N PHE A 30 -10.11 -1.83 22.80
CA PHE A 30 -9.20 -1.64 21.68
C PHE A 30 -7.75 -1.60 22.17
N THR A 31 -6.92 -2.42 21.55
CA THR A 31 -5.50 -2.56 21.87
C THR A 31 -4.69 -2.46 20.61
N TYR A 32 -3.52 -1.86 20.72
CA TYR A 32 -2.53 -1.83 19.67
C TYR A 32 -1.14 -1.99 20.30
N ASN A 33 -0.17 -2.35 19.47
CA ASN A 33 1.24 -2.41 19.81
C ASN A 33 2.01 -1.43 18.94
N VAL A 34 3.24 -1.13 19.36
CA VAL A 34 4.19 -0.42 18.50
C VAL A 34 4.41 -1.21 17.22
N ALA A 35 4.45 -0.51 16.09
CA ALA A 35 4.54 -1.06 14.74
C ALA A 35 3.30 -1.84 14.26
N ASP A 36 2.17 -1.77 14.98
CA ASP A 36 0.87 -2.10 14.38
C ASP A 36 0.48 -1.01 13.38
N LEU A 37 -0.26 -1.42 12.35
CA LEU A 37 -0.90 -0.53 11.40
C LEU A 37 -2.36 -0.36 11.82
N CYS A 38 -2.85 0.88 11.87
CA CYS A 38 -4.27 1.16 12.00
C CYS A 38 -4.84 1.73 10.71
N LEU A 39 -6.02 1.25 10.36
CA LEU A 39 -6.85 1.70 9.26
C LEU A 39 -7.94 2.62 9.81
N GLY A 40 -7.94 3.88 9.39
CA GLY A 40 -8.96 4.87 9.75
C GLY A 40 -9.98 5.04 8.63
N PHE A 41 -11.26 5.16 8.98
CA PHE A 41 -12.33 5.58 8.08
C PHE A 41 -13.09 6.76 8.65
N ARG A 42 -13.30 7.78 7.81
CA ARG A 42 -14.10 8.96 8.17
C ARG A 42 -14.86 9.53 6.98
N LYS A 43 -15.84 10.37 7.27
CA LYS A 43 -16.43 11.29 6.30
C LYS A 43 -16.38 12.69 6.86
N THR A 44 -15.95 13.63 6.04
CA THR A 44 -15.77 15.03 6.45
C THR A 44 -16.51 15.97 5.49
N GLY A 45 -16.52 17.27 5.82
CA GLY A 45 -17.13 18.32 5.00
C GLY A 45 -18.63 18.07 4.77
N ASP A 46 -19.08 18.24 3.52
CA ASP A 46 -20.48 18.09 3.13
C ASP A 46 -21.03 16.65 3.28
N TYR A 47 -20.16 15.66 3.53
CA TYR A 47 -20.52 14.24 3.65
C TYR A 47 -20.38 13.69 5.06
N GLN A 48 -20.09 14.55 6.04
CA GLN A 48 -19.87 14.14 7.42
C GLN A 48 -21.05 13.32 7.97
N GLU A 49 -20.72 12.22 8.66
CA GLU A 49 -21.68 11.33 9.31
C GLU A 49 -21.33 11.21 10.81
N ASN A 50 -22.21 10.60 11.59
CA ASN A 50 -22.10 10.58 13.05
C ASN A 50 -20.96 9.71 13.60
N ASN A 51 -20.29 8.92 12.76
CA ASN A 51 -19.30 7.96 13.22
C ASN A 51 -18.01 8.03 12.41
N GLU A 52 -16.92 7.69 13.08
CA GLU A 52 -15.62 7.35 12.51
C GLU A 52 -15.20 5.97 13.00
N VAL A 53 -14.22 5.36 12.35
CA VAL A 53 -13.80 4.00 12.66
C VAL A 53 -12.29 3.89 12.64
N VAL A 54 -11.74 3.22 13.64
CA VAL A 54 -10.33 2.80 13.69
C VAL A 54 -10.25 1.28 13.81
N VAL A 55 -9.44 0.67 12.95
CA VAL A 55 -9.20 -0.79 12.95
C VAL A 55 -7.72 -1.05 13.10
N ASP A 56 -7.31 -1.79 14.13
CA ASP A 56 -5.97 -2.37 14.21
C ASP A 56 -5.88 -3.57 13.26
N ILE A 57 -5.14 -3.39 12.18
CA ILE A 57 -4.93 -4.40 11.14
C ILE A 57 -3.61 -5.16 11.34
N GLY A 58 -3.01 -5.06 12.53
CA GLY A 58 -1.86 -5.83 12.99
C GLY A 58 -0.50 -5.29 12.52
N GLN A 59 0.55 -6.04 12.87
CA GLN A 59 1.94 -5.60 12.70
C GLN A 59 2.36 -5.33 11.26
N ALA A 60 3.07 -4.23 11.06
CA ALA A 60 3.65 -3.81 9.78
C ALA A 60 4.54 -4.90 9.13
N SER A 61 5.31 -5.67 9.91
CA SER A 61 6.11 -6.78 9.34
C SER A 61 5.27 -7.87 8.68
N GLY A 62 4.01 -8.04 9.10
CA GLY A 62 3.06 -8.95 8.47
C GLY A 62 2.70 -8.53 7.05
N TYR A 63 2.89 -7.26 6.69
CA TYR A 63 2.70 -6.70 5.35
C TYR A 63 4.03 -6.63 4.59
N VAL A 64 5.07 -6.07 5.21
CA VAL A 64 6.40 -5.89 4.60
C VAL A 64 7.04 -7.23 4.24
N GLY A 65 6.89 -8.23 5.11
CA GLY A 65 7.48 -9.57 4.99
C GLY A 65 6.75 -10.52 4.03
N LEU A 66 5.61 -10.12 3.45
CA LEU A 66 4.94 -10.93 2.43
C LEU A 66 5.82 -11.08 1.18
N SER A 67 5.70 -12.21 0.50
CA SER A 67 6.28 -12.39 -0.83
C SER A 67 5.62 -11.43 -1.82
N ILE A 68 6.40 -10.78 -2.68
CA ILE A 68 5.89 -9.93 -3.76
C ILE A 68 4.89 -10.72 -4.63
N GLY A 69 3.76 -10.09 -4.95
CA GLY A 69 2.64 -10.69 -5.67
C GLY A 69 1.57 -11.32 -4.76
N THR A 70 1.85 -11.48 -3.46
CA THR A 70 0.88 -12.02 -2.49
C THR A 70 -0.22 -11.01 -2.22
N THR A 71 -1.47 -11.48 -2.23
CA THR A 71 -2.64 -10.71 -1.81
C THR A 71 -3.31 -11.39 -0.63
N ILE A 72 -3.60 -10.62 0.41
CA ILE A 72 -4.32 -11.07 1.61
C ILE A 72 -5.55 -10.20 1.84
N ALA A 73 -6.57 -10.78 2.48
CA ALA A 73 -7.62 -9.96 3.09
C ALA A 73 -7.01 -9.18 4.25
N VAL A 74 -7.46 -7.93 4.45
CA VAL A 74 -7.02 -7.14 5.60
C VAL A 74 -7.55 -7.81 6.88
N PRO A 75 -6.68 -8.19 7.84
CA PRO A 75 -7.09 -8.85 9.07
C PRO A 75 -7.94 -7.91 9.94
N ASN A 76 -8.72 -8.50 10.85
CA ASN A 76 -9.57 -7.79 11.83
C ASN A 76 -10.65 -6.86 11.25
N PHE A 77 -10.76 -6.80 9.93
CA PHE A 77 -11.68 -5.94 9.20
C PHE A 77 -12.83 -6.74 8.58
N SER A 78 -14.08 -6.34 8.84
CA SER A 78 -15.27 -6.89 8.18
C SER A 78 -16.10 -5.80 7.50
N PRO A 79 -16.55 -6.02 6.24
CA PRO A 79 -17.44 -5.09 5.54
C PRO A 79 -18.71 -4.74 6.31
N SER A 80 -19.25 -5.70 7.09
CA SER A 80 -20.48 -5.53 7.87
C SER A 80 -20.35 -4.49 8.98
N GLN A 81 -19.13 -4.19 9.44
CA GLN A 81 -18.87 -3.18 10.45
C GLN A 81 -18.90 -1.77 9.86
N LEU A 82 -18.60 -1.61 8.58
CA LEU A 82 -18.65 -0.31 7.91
C LEU A 82 -20.06 0.07 7.47
N SER A 83 -20.74 -0.74 6.66
CA SER A 83 -22.05 -0.39 6.12
C SER A 83 -23.01 -1.58 6.20
N PRO A 84 -24.22 -1.41 6.76
CA PRO A 84 -24.79 -0.17 7.32
C PRO A 84 -24.37 0.08 8.80
N GLY A 85 -23.27 -0.53 9.26
CA GLY A 85 -22.88 -0.51 10.67
C GLY A 85 -22.42 0.85 11.20
N SER A 86 -21.44 1.46 10.54
CA SER A 86 -20.85 2.75 10.94
C SER A 86 -21.27 3.89 10.04
N PHE A 87 -21.43 3.61 8.76
CA PHE A 87 -21.76 4.58 7.72
C PHE A 87 -23.03 4.15 6.99
N THR A 88 -23.82 5.13 6.57
CA THR A 88 -25.04 4.91 5.77
C THR A 88 -24.74 4.38 4.36
N SER A 89 -23.57 4.72 3.83
CA SER A 89 -23.07 4.26 2.54
C SER A 89 -21.54 4.37 2.47
N LEU A 90 -20.94 3.65 1.52
CA LEU A 90 -19.50 3.72 1.24
C LEU A 90 -19.12 4.83 0.23
N ASN A 91 -20.05 5.74 -0.11
CA ASN A 91 -19.79 6.88 -0.98
C ASN A 91 -19.10 8.00 -0.19
N ASN A 92 -18.14 8.68 -0.82
CA ASN A 92 -17.39 9.79 -0.22
C ASN A 92 -16.73 9.41 1.12
N LEU A 93 -16.35 8.13 1.26
CA LEU A 93 -15.68 7.61 2.43
C LEU A 93 -14.17 7.81 2.26
N GLN A 94 -13.56 8.48 3.24
CA GLN A 94 -12.13 8.72 3.31
C GLN A 94 -11.49 7.62 4.15
N TRP A 95 -10.32 7.16 3.73
CA TRP A 95 -9.54 6.22 4.52
C TRP A 95 -8.04 6.30 4.25
N SER A 96 -7.27 5.96 5.27
CA SER A 96 -5.81 5.82 5.22
C SER A 96 -5.36 4.71 6.15
N VAL A 97 -4.14 4.23 5.96
CA VAL A 97 -3.45 3.33 6.90
C VAL A 97 -2.21 4.04 7.41
N THR A 98 -2.06 4.09 8.72
CA THR A 98 -0.90 4.68 9.38
C THR A 98 -0.33 3.73 10.44
N GLY A 99 0.95 3.91 10.77
CA GLY A 99 1.64 3.16 11.80
C GLY A 99 3.00 3.77 12.07
N TYR A 100 3.58 3.44 13.23
CA TYR A 100 4.84 4.05 13.67
C TYR A 100 5.68 3.09 14.51
N THR A 101 6.98 3.36 14.57
CA THR A 101 7.88 2.78 15.57
C THR A 101 8.31 3.84 16.59
N VAL A 102 8.50 3.39 17.83
CA VAL A 102 9.24 4.14 18.85
C VAL A 102 10.55 3.42 19.18
N THR A 103 11.46 4.13 19.83
CA THR A 103 12.88 3.74 20.01
C THR A 103 13.06 2.29 20.46
N GLY A 104 13.83 1.50 19.68
CA GLY A 104 14.44 0.25 20.13
C GLY A 104 13.50 -0.93 20.38
N THR A 105 12.19 -0.79 20.16
CA THR A 105 11.20 -1.84 20.41
C THR A 105 10.93 -2.74 19.21
N TYR A 106 11.25 -2.28 17.99
CA TYR A 106 11.02 -3.04 16.77
C TYR A 106 12.35 -3.36 16.04
N PRO A 107 12.85 -4.62 16.10
CA PRO A 107 14.15 -4.98 15.56
C PRO A 107 14.28 -4.63 14.07
N ASN A 108 15.42 -4.04 13.68
CA ASN A 108 15.77 -3.62 12.32
C ASN A 108 15.03 -2.39 11.76
N TYR A 109 14.21 -1.73 12.57
CA TYR A 109 13.57 -0.47 12.19
C TYR A 109 14.14 0.66 13.04
N PRO A 110 14.66 1.74 12.41
CA PRO A 110 15.04 2.93 13.13
C PRO A 110 13.86 3.50 13.93
N LYS A 111 14.17 4.23 14.99
CA LYS A 111 13.20 5.06 15.72
C LYS A 111 12.44 5.97 14.74
N ASP A 112 11.16 6.22 15.01
CA ASP A 112 10.32 7.15 14.26
C ASP A 112 10.11 6.72 12.80
N THR A 113 10.28 5.43 12.48
CA THR A 113 9.88 4.88 11.17
C THR A 113 8.37 4.94 11.08
N LEU A 114 7.85 5.47 9.97
CA LEU A 114 6.43 5.58 9.71
C LEU A 114 6.02 4.57 8.65
N TRP A 115 4.80 4.07 8.74
CA TRP A 115 4.11 3.46 7.63
C TRP A 115 2.89 4.30 7.32
N VAL A 116 2.77 4.77 6.09
CA VAL A 116 1.67 5.65 5.68
C VAL A 116 1.17 5.26 4.31
N THR A 117 -0.11 5.50 4.06
CA THR A 117 -0.68 5.36 2.72
C THR A 117 -0.61 6.66 1.94
N VAL A 118 -0.41 6.56 0.62
CA VAL A 118 -0.54 7.69 -0.30
C VAL A 118 -1.55 7.33 -1.39
N PRO A 119 -2.60 8.14 -1.59
CA PRO A 119 -3.69 7.85 -2.52
C PRO A 119 -3.18 7.77 -3.95
N ARG A 120 -3.68 6.80 -4.71
CA ARG A 120 -3.46 6.78 -6.16
C ARG A 120 -4.44 7.72 -6.86
N SER A 121 -3.96 8.47 -7.85
CA SER A 121 -4.82 9.22 -8.77
C SER A 121 -5.68 8.31 -9.65
N SER A 122 -5.24 7.07 -9.88
CA SER A 122 -6.03 6.00 -10.48
C SER A 122 -5.59 4.64 -9.97
N ALA A 123 -6.48 3.65 -9.92
CA ALA A 123 -6.14 2.33 -9.38
C ALA A 123 -4.94 1.64 -10.07
N ASN A 124 -4.62 2.01 -11.31
CA ASN A 124 -3.56 1.36 -12.10
C ASN A 124 -2.22 2.08 -12.08
N VAL A 125 -2.14 3.27 -11.47
CA VAL A 125 -0.91 4.08 -11.43
C VAL A 125 -0.45 4.18 -9.98
N GLN A 126 0.75 3.66 -9.67
CA GLN A 126 1.35 3.85 -8.35
C GLN A 126 1.47 5.35 -8.06
N SER A 127 1.16 5.75 -6.83
CA SER A 127 1.37 7.11 -6.36
C SER A 127 2.86 7.47 -6.38
N THR A 128 3.14 8.78 -6.33
CA THR A 128 4.50 9.25 -6.11
C THR A 128 4.94 8.83 -4.71
N PRO A 129 6.06 8.11 -4.57
CA PRO A 129 6.58 7.78 -3.25
C PRO A 129 6.88 9.04 -2.44
N PRO A 130 6.49 9.09 -1.15
CA PRO A 130 6.81 10.24 -0.33
C PRO A 130 8.31 10.32 -0.06
N THR A 131 8.77 11.51 0.25
CA THR A 131 10.16 11.77 0.62
C THR A 131 10.42 11.29 2.05
N ARG A 132 11.56 10.64 2.26
CA ARG A 132 12.01 10.33 3.63
C ARG A 132 12.37 11.64 4.33
N LEU A 133 11.94 11.81 5.58
CA LEU A 133 12.20 13.03 6.36
C LEU A 133 13.32 12.79 7.37
N ARG A 134 13.89 13.84 7.96
CA ARG A 134 14.83 13.68 9.08
C ARG A 134 14.09 13.17 10.32
N THR A 135 14.80 12.51 11.23
CA THR A 135 14.20 12.04 12.51
C THR A 135 13.50 13.17 13.25
N SER A 136 14.07 14.39 13.29
CA SER A 136 13.45 15.54 13.94
C SER A 136 12.08 15.92 13.37
N ASN A 137 11.83 15.65 12.09
CA ASN A 137 10.55 15.90 11.43
C ASN A 137 9.60 14.72 11.60
N GLN A 138 10.07 13.48 11.45
CA GLN A 138 9.22 12.30 11.68
C GLN A 138 8.74 12.21 13.14
N GLN A 139 9.56 12.66 14.08
CA GLN A 139 9.19 12.73 15.49
C GLN A 139 8.00 13.69 15.76
N THR A 140 7.73 14.68 14.90
CA THR A 140 6.53 15.52 15.07
C THR A 140 5.27 14.86 14.51
N ILE A 141 5.42 13.87 13.61
CA ILE A 141 4.31 13.12 13.00
C ILE A 141 3.87 11.96 13.92
N VAL A 142 4.82 11.34 14.62
CA VAL A 142 4.54 10.20 15.52
C VAL A 142 3.43 10.48 16.54
N PRO A 143 3.42 11.61 17.27
CA PRO A 143 2.36 11.93 18.24
C PRO A 143 0.96 12.01 17.62
N GLU A 144 0.84 12.41 16.36
CA GLU A 144 -0.45 12.51 15.68
C GLU A 144 -1.00 11.12 15.35
N ILE A 145 -0.15 10.23 14.82
CA ILE A 145 -0.52 8.82 14.60
C ILE A 145 -0.85 8.13 15.94
N GLU A 146 -0.03 8.36 16.97
CA GLU A 146 -0.27 7.84 18.32
C GLU A 146 -1.58 8.38 18.92
N GLY A 147 -1.93 9.65 18.64
CA GLY A 147 -3.17 10.28 19.04
C GLY A 147 -4.40 9.55 18.53
N ILE A 148 -4.38 9.12 17.26
CA ILE A 148 -5.45 8.29 16.67
C ILE A 148 -5.60 6.98 17.46
N PHE A 149 -4.49 6.32 17.78
CA PHE A 149 -4.50 4.99 18.37
C PHE A 149 -4.93 5.03 19.84
N LEU A 150 -4.41 6.01 20.59
CA LEU A 150 -4.82 6.29 21.97
C LEU A 150 -6.27 6.81 22.03
N GLY A 151 -6.71 7.53 21.00
CA GLY A 151 -8.08 7.98 20.80
C GLY A 151 -9.05 6.82 20.77
N ALA A 152 -8.85 5.88 19.84
CA ALA A 152 -9.64 4.66 19.74
C ALA A 152 -9.62 3.86 21.06
N GLN A 153 -8.45 3.70 21.69
CA GLN A 153 -8.38 3.05 23.01
C GLN A 153 -9.22 3.78 24.07
N ARG A 154 -9.13 5.12 24.15
CA ARG A 154 -9.89 5.93 25.10
C ARG A 154 -11.40 5.80 24.87
N VAL A 155 -11.86 5.84 23.62
CA VAL A 155 -13.28 5.66 23.28
C VAL A 155 -13.73 4.27 23.69
N SER A 156 -12.97 3.25 23.31
CA SER A 156 -13.26 1.86 23.62
C SER A 156 -13.43 1.60 25.13
N ILE A 157 -12.56 2.19 25.97
CA ILE A 157 -12.68 2.14 27.44
C ILE A 157 -13.97 2.84 27.90
N GLY A 158 -14.26 4.02 27.36
CA GLY A 158 -15.42 4.82 27.76
C GLY A 158 -16.76 4.18 27.41
N VAL A 159 -16.83 3.44 26.30
CA VAL A 159 -18.00 2.61 25.95
C VAL A 159 -18.22 1.51 27.00
N GLY A 160 -17.14 0.93 27.53
CA GLY A 160 -17.18 0.01 28.69
C GLY A 160 -17.88 -1.33 28.45
N VAL A 161 -18.32 -1.61 27.22
CA VAL A 161 -18.95 -2.86 26.81
C VAL A 161 -18.40 -3.32 25.45
N SER A 162 -18.15 -4.62 25.32
CA SER A 162 -17.82 -5.20 24.02
C SER A 162 -19.06 -5.45 23.20
N ASN A 163 -18.97 -5.09 21.93
CA ASN A 163 -19.99 -5.36 20.92
C ASN A 163 -19.33 -5.37 19.53
N GLN A 164 -20.11 -5.49 18.46
CA GLN A 164 -19.58 -5.54 17.09
C GLN A 164 -18.81 -4.28 16.64
N PHE A 165 -18.98 -3.16 17.36
CA PHE A 165 -18.36 -1.86 17.13
C PHE A 165 -17.33 -1.48 18.21
N ASN A 166 -17.09 -2.36 19.18
CA ASN A 166 -16.11 -2.15 20.23
C ASN A 166 -15.46 -3.49 20.60
N THR A 167 -14.31 -3.76 19.99
CA THR A 167 -13.54 -5.00 20.11
C THR A 167 -12.05 -4.67 20.31
N PRO A 168 -11.17 -5.65 20.57
CA PRO A 168 -9.73 -5.42 20.66
C PRO A 168 -9.10 -4.77 19.42
N PHE A 169 -9.72 -4.90 18.25
CA PHE A 169 -9.12 -4.52 16.97
C PHE A 169 -9.99 -3.59 16.15
N PHE A 170 -11.19 -3.27 16.62
CA PHE A 170 -12.15 -2.44 15.90
C PHE A 170 -12.87 -1.56 16.90
N GLU A 171 -12.90 -0.28 16.59
CA GLU A 171 -13.57 0.73 17.38
C GLU A 171 -14.36 1.65 16.43
N GLN A 172 -15.55 2.03 16.87
CA GLN A 172 -16.40 3.04 16.21
C GLN A 172 -16.56 4.24 17.13
N GLU A 173 -16.00 5.37 16.71
CA GLU A 173 -16.10 6.63 17.41
C GLU A 173 -17.43 7.29 17.04
N SER A 174 -18.31 7.53 18.01
CA SER A 174 -19.57 8.24 17.77
C SER A 174 -19.50 9.68 18.24
N ILE A 175 -19.85 10.63 17.37
CA ILE A 175 -19.90 12.07 17.67
C ILE A 175 -20.81 12.39 18.86
N VAL A 176 -21.85 11.57 19.09
CA VAL A 176 -22.80 11.78 20.19
C VAL A 176 -22.10 11.71 21.54
N ASN A 177 -21.07 10.87 21.66
CA ASN A 177 -20.32 10.66 22.88
C ASN A 177 -18.95 11.37 22.86
N TYR A 178 -18.38 11.57 21.66
CA TYR A 178 -17.06 12.15 21.44
C TYR A 178 -17.16 13.22 20.34
N PRO A 179 -17.59 14.45 20.69
CA PRO A 179 -17.98 15.47 19.72
C PRO A 179 -16.84 15.97 18.83
N ASP A 180 -15.59 15.76 19.25
CA ASP A 180 -14.41 16.25 18.55
C ASP A 180 -13.93 15.30 17.43
N TYR A 181 -14.53 14.10 17.26
CA TYR A 181 -14.11 13.07 16.30
C TYR A 181 -12.60 12.78 16.39
N ILE A 182 -12.18 11.88 17.28
CA ILE A 182 -10.77 11.78 17.65
C ILE A 182 -9.90 11.40 16.45
N LEU A 183 -10.36 10.50 15.58
CA LEU A 183 -9.67 10.25 14.31
C LEU A 183 -9.52 11.54 13.48
N THR A 184 -10.59 12.32 13.25
CA THR A 184 -10.48 13.61 12.54
C THR A 184 -9.59 14.63 13.24
N ASP A 185 -9.60 14.73 14.57
CA ASP A 185 -8.80 15.69 15.34
C ASP A 185 -7.30 15.50 15.07
N PHE A 186 -6.85 14.24 14.98
CA PHE A 186 -5.46 13.90 14.73
C PHE A 186 -5.11 13.67 13.26
N MET A 187 -6.05 13.20 12.42
CA MET A 187 -5.81 12.96 10.99
C MET A 187 -5.98 14.23 10.15
N GLY A 188 -6.99 15.05 10.47
CA GLY A 188 -7.35 16.24 9.73
C GLY A 188 -6.26 17.31 9.74
N GLY A 189 -6.18 18.09 8.66
CA GLY A 189 -5.36 19.30 8.65
C GLY A 189 -5.92 20.39 9.55
N ILE A 190 -5.04 21.21 10.12
CA ILE A 190 -5.42 22.36 10.96
C ILE A 190 -6.19 23.39 10.11
N ASN A 191 -5.75 23.56 8.87
CA ASN A 191 -6.34 24.52 7.93
C ASN A 191 -7.54 23.95 7.17
N ASP A 192 -7.52 22.64 6.88
CA ASP A 192 -8.60 21.93 6.21
C ASP A 192 -8.77 20.53 6.83
N PRO A 193 -9.79 20.31 7.68
CA PRO A 193 -10.00 19.02 8.32
C PRO A 193 -10.45 17.94 7.33
N THR A 194 -10.79 18.30 6.09
CA THR A 194 -11.15 17.33 5.03
C THR A 194 -9.94 16.67 4.38
N GLU A 195 -8.73 17.17 4.65
CA GLU A 195 -7.48 16.56 4.20
C GLU A 195 -6.81 15.78 5.34
N GLY A 196 -6.28 14.59 5.06
CA GLY A 196 -5.55 13.77 6.01
C GLY A 196 -4.07 14.11 6.02
N THR A 197 -3.69 15.16 6.74
CA THR A 197 -2.31 15.70 6.82
C THR A 197 -1.67 15.54 8.20
N LEU A 198 -2.34 14.81 9.11
CA LEU A 198 -1.88 14.61 10.49
C LEU A 198 -1.62 15.95 11.20
N GLN A 199 -2.65 16.80 11.32
CA GLN A 199 -2.54 18.17 11.84
C GLN A 199 -1.47 19.02 11.14
N ASP A 200 -1.35 18.88 9.81
CA ASP A 200 -0.34 19.54 8.98
C ASP A 200 1.12 19.26 9.39
N THR A 201 1.37 18.21 10.19
CA THR A 201 2.72 17.75 10.52
C THR A 201 3.32 16.90 9.40
N TRP A 202 2.48 16.25 8.59
CA TRP A 202 2.88 15.58 7.36
C TRP A 202 3.07 16.64 6.25
N PRO A 203 4.30 16.82 5.73
CA PRO A 203 4.62 17.95 4.86
C PRO A 203 4.32 17.69 3.37
N GLU A 204 3.74 16.54 3.03
CA GLU A 204 3.45 16.14 1.66
C GLU A 204 1.93 16.10 1.42
N ASP A 205 1.52 15.57 0.26
CA ASP A 205 0.11 15.48 -0.12
C ASP A 205 -0.71 14.61 0.88
N ASN A 206 -2.04 14.72 0.76
CA ASN A 206 -3.03 14.00 1.55
C ASN A 206 -2.73 12.49 1.66
N LEU A 207 -2.84 11.93 2.87
CA LEU A 207 -2.65 10.50 3.16
C LEU A 207 -3.91 9.65 2.91
N GLU A 208 -5.06 10.30 2.77
CA GLU A 208 -6.36 9.64 2.61
C GLU A 208 -6.78 9.55 1.15
N ILE A 209 -7.37 8.41 0.79
CA ILE A 209 -8.11 8.28 -0.46
C ILE A 209 -9.61 8.37 -0.20
N THR A 210 -10.32 9.10 -1.05
CA THR A 210 -11.78 9.26 -0.99
C THR A 210 -12.45 8.35 -2.02
N THR A 211 -13.44 7.56 -1.61
CA THR A 211 -14.28 6.84 -2.57
C THR A 211 -15.17 7.83 -3.34
N PRO A 212 -15.41 7.62 -4.65
CA PRO A 212 -16.24 8.53 -5.42
C PRO A 212 -17.71 8.49 -4.95
N ASN A 213 -18.45 9.53 -5.29
CA ASN A 213 -19.91 9.47 -5.27
C ASN A 213 -20.39 8.32 -6.18
N ALA A 214 -21.44 7.60 -5.76
CA ALA A 214 -21.91 6.37 -6.42
C ALA A 214 -20.79 5.33 -6.62
N PHE A 215 -20.10 4.98 -5.53
CA PHE A 215 -18.97 4.08 -5.53
C PHE A 215 -19.35 2.68 -6.05
N SER A 216 -18.87 2.32 -7.25
CA SER A 216 -19.22 1.07 -7.93
C SER A 216 -18.01 0.23 -8.36
N GLY A 217 -16.80 0.58 -7.92
CA GLY A 217 -15.55 -0.06 -8.34
C GLY A 217 -14.60 -0.28 -7.19
N SER A 218 -13.33 0.05 -7.38
CA SER A 218 -12.33 0.01 -6.33
C SER A 218 -11.44 1.25 -6.34
N VAL A 219 -10.97 1.62 -5.17
CA VAL A 219 -9.94 2.65 -4.97
C VAL A 219 -8.72 2.01 -4.31
N ARG A 220 -7.54 2.57 -4.55
CA ARG A 220 -6.28 2.03 -4.04
C ARG A 220 -5.43 3.12 -3.42
N SER A 221 -4.81 2.78 -2.29
CA SER A 221 -3.83 3.62 -1.62
C SER A 221 -2.56 2.81 -1.38
N ASP A 222 -1.41 3.39 -1.73
CA ASP A 222 -0.11 2.74 -1.70
C ASP A 222 0.51 2.86 -0.32
N LEU A 223 0.91 1.73 0.28
CA LEU A 223 1.59 1.70 1.57
C LEU A 223 3.10 1.92 1.36
N TYR A 224 3.63 2.92 2.05
CA TYR A 224 5.05 3.22 2.09
C TYR A 224 5.64 3.03 3.48
N GLU A 225 6.87 2.54 3.52
CA GLU A 225 7.71 2.54 4.71
C GLU A 225 8.67 3.74 4.64
N VAL A 226 8.45 4.70 5.53
CA VAL A 226 9.19 5.97 5.60
C VAL A 226 10.17 5.91 6.75
N ARG A 227 11.37 5.38 6.48
CA ARG A 227 12.49 5.42 7.44
C ARG A 227 13.07 6.83 7.51
N PRO A 228 13.46 7.34 8.68
CA PRO A 228 14.13 8.64 8.75
C PRO A 228 15.42 8.67 7.93
N LEU A 229 15.77 9.83 7.36
CA LEU A 229 17.01 10.06 6.61
C LEU A 229 18.25 10.02 7.49
N THR A 230 18.13 10.47 8.73
CA THR A 230 19.22 10.55 9.70
C THR A 230 18.77 10.08 11.06
N ASP A 231 19.64 9.52 11.88
CA ASP A 231 19.36 9.21 13.29
C ASP A 231 19.26 10.49 14.15
N ALA A 232 19.08 10.31 15.46
CA ALA A 232 18.99 11.42 16.42
C ALA A 232 20.31 12.22 16.55
N GLN A 233 21.44 11.65 16.12
CA GLN A 233 22.75 12.30 16.11
C GLN A 233 23.08 12.93 14.74
N GLY A 234 22.18 12.79 13.75
CA GLY A 234 22.36 13.32 12.40
C GLY A 234 23.14 12.39 11.46
N HIS A 235 23.47 11.16 11.86
CA HIS A 235 24.12 10.22 10.95
C HIS A 235 23.12 9.69 9.91
N PRO A 236 23.51 9.55 8.63
CA PRO A 236 22.63 9.00 7.60
C PRO A 236 22.16 7.58 7.94
N ILE A 237 20.86 7.33 7.76
CA ILE A 237 20.27 5.99 7.84
C ILE A 237 20.07 5.48 6.42
N VAL A 238 20.73 4.38 6.09
CA VAL A 238 20.50 3.68 4.82
C VAL A 238 19.20 2.88 4.92
N ASP A 239 18.32 3.06 3.95
CA ASP A 239 17.15 2.19 3.80
C ASP A 239 17.63 0.82 3.26
N PRO A 240 17.40 -0.29 3.98
CA PRO A 240 17.86 -1.61 3.55
C PRO A 240 17.16 -2.12 2.28
N HIS A 241 16.01 -1.56 1.90
CA HIS A 241 15.26 -1.98 0.72
C HIS A 241 15.70 -1.24 -0.54
N THR A 242 15.99 0.05 -0.44
CA THR A 242 16.37 0.89 -1.58
C THR A 242 17.88 1.13 -1.68
N GLY A 243 18.63 0.90 -0.60
CA GLY A 243 20.08 1.11 -0.53
C GLY A 243 20.52 2.57 -0.67
N THR A 244 19.58 3.53 -0.62
CA THR A 244 19.85 4.95 -0.86
C THR A 244 19.16 5.84 0.18
N ASN A 245 19.50 7.14 0.19
CA ASN A 245 18.81 8.18 0.94
C ASN A 245 17.62 8.78 0.14
N GLY A 246 17.02 7.98 -0.75
CA GLY A 246 16.02 8.41 -1.71
C GLY A 246 14.59 8.42 -1.15
N PRO A 247 13.57 8.22 -2.00
CA PRO A 247 12.18 8.16 -1.57
C PRO A 247 11.91 7.01 -0.59
N ALA A 248 10.75 7.06 0.07
CA ALA A 248 10.25 6.00 0.92
C ALA A 248 10.07 4.68 0.17
N TYR A 249 10.20 3.57 0.88
CA TYR A 249 10.11 2.24 0.29
C TYR A 249 8.65 1.87 0.01
N PHE A 250 8.32 1.57 -1.25
CA PHE A 250 7.02 1.05 -1.62
C PHE A 250 6.85 -0.39 -1.16
N VAL A 251 5.92 -0.60 -0.22
CA VAL A 251 5.61 -1.92 0.34
C VAL A 251 4.57 -2.64 -0.52
N GLY A 252 3.51 -1.95 -0.92
CA GLY A 252 2.40 -2.57 -1.62
C GLY A 252 1.20 -1.63 -1.63
N TYR A 253 0.01 -2.15 -1.87
CA TYR A 253 -1.19 -1.32 -1.88
C TYR A 253 -2.37 -1.99 -1.20
N PHE A 254 -3.18 -1.16 -0.57
CA PHE A 254 -4.51 -1.53 -0.13
C PHE A 254 -5.49 -1.26 -1.27
N GLN A 255 -6.44 -2.18 -1.47
CA GLN A 255 -7.56 -2.01 -2.39
C GLN A 255 -8.86 -2.11 -1.61
N PHE A 256 -9.65 -1.05 -1.65
CA PHE A 256 -11.00 -1.00 -1.11
C PHE A 256 -12.01 -1.11 -2.24
N ASN A 257 -12.97 -2.03 -2.12
CA ASN A 257 -13.99 -2.29 -3.14
C ASN A 257 -15.36 -1.77 -2.69
N SER A 258 -16.25 -1.50 -3.63
CA SER A 258 -17.61 -0.99 -3.37
C SER A 258 -18.51 -1.94 -2.56
N ASN A 259 -18.13 -3.21 -2.44
CA ASN A 259 -18.80 -4.17 -1.55
C ASN A 259 -18.27 -4.10 -0.09
N GLY A 260 -17.41 -3.14 0.22
CA GLY A 260 -16.81 -2.94 1.54
C GLY A 260 -15.64 -3.89 1.85
N THR A 261 -15.25 -4.77 0.94
CA THR A 261 -14.06 -5.63 1.15
C THR A 261 -12.77 -4.86 0.96
N MET A 262 -11.77 -5.18 1.77
CA MET A 262 -10.42 -4.62 1.66
C MET A 262 -9.37 -5.73 1.59
N THR A 263 -8.42 -5.56 0.68
CA THR A 263 -7.27 -6.47 0.52
C THR A 263 -5.97 -5.68 0.51
N PHE A 264 -4.89 -6.29 0.97
CA PHE A 264 -3.54 -5.79 0.75
C PHE A 264 -2.81 -6.67 -0.26
N THR A 265 -2.17 -6.05 -1.25
CA THR A 265 -1.27 -6.73 -2.19
C THR A 265 0.16 -6.24 -1.98
N ARG A 266 1.06 -7.16 -1.63
CA ARG A 266 2.50 -6.91 -1.65
C ARG A 266 2.94 -6.76 -3.10
N ALA A 267 3.51 -5.63 -3.46
CA ALA A 267 3.93 -5.35 -4.83
C ALA A 267 5.37 -4.83 -4.88
N ALA A 268 6.07 -5.12 -5.97
CA ALA A 268 7.32 -4.45 -6.27
C ALA A 268 7.02 -3.01 -6.71
N SER A 269 7.92 -2.08 -6.40
CA SER A 269 7.83 -0.71 -6.91
C SER A 269 7.75 -0.75 -8.43
N SER A 270 6.74 -0.10 -9.00
CA SER A 270 6.61 0.09 -10.44
C SER A 270 7.58 1.15 -10.97
N THR A 271 8.60 1.56 -10.20
CA THR A 271 9.82 2.17 -10.77
C THR A 271 10.55 1.20 -11.69
N ASN A 272 10.30 -0.12 -11.55
CA ASN A 272 10.32 -0.99 -12.72
C ASN A 272 9.00 -0.78 -13.45
N SER A 273 8.92 0.31 -14.23
CA SER A 273 7.82 0.49 -15.17
C SER A 273 7.66 -0.84 -15.89
N ALA A 274 6.44 -1.38 -15.97
CA ALA A 274 6.20 -2.55 -16.82
C ALA A 274 6.94 -2.28 -18.14
N PRO A 275 7.88 -3.14 -18.56
CA PRO A 275 8.83 -2.82 -19.61
C PRO A 275 8.03 -2.19 -20.75
N PRO A 276 8.38 -0.96 -21.19
CA PRO A 276 7.54 -0.20 -22.08
C PRO A 276 7.18 -1.09 -23.28
N PRO A 277 5.93 -1.04 -23.76
CA PRO A 277 5.50 -1.93 -24.83
C PRO A 277 6.52 -1.89 -25.97
N PRO A 278 6.87 -3.05 -26.58
CA PRO A 278 7.96 -3.12 -27.54
C PRO A 278 7.82 -2.01 -28.60
N PRO A 279 8.80 -1.10 -28.71
CA PRO A 279 8.68 0.02 -29.64
C PRO A 279 8.61 -0.50 -31.08
N THR A 280 7.70 0.05 -31.87
CA THR A 280 7.74 -0.16 -33.32
C THR A 280 8.91 0.64 -33.88
N LEU A 281 9.87 -0.06 -34.49
CA LEU A 281 11.05 0.58 -35.07
C LEU A 281 10.77 0.99 -36.52
N VAL A 282 11.10 2.23 -36.85
CA VAL A 282 11.16 2.71 -38.24
C VAL A 282 12.62 2.93 -38.59
N ILE A 283 13.10 2.24 -39.62
CA ILE A 283 14.51 2.30 -40.04
C ILE A 283 14.57 2.99 -41.41
N ALA A 284 15.25 4.13 -41.47
CA ALA A 284 15.59 4.81 -42.71
C ALA A 284 17.10 4.66 -42.98
N ARG A 285 17.48 4.43 -44.23
CA ARG A 285 18.88 4.32 -44.63
C ARG A 285 19.19 5.34 -45.71
N ILE A 286 20.21 6.15 -45.48
CA ILE A 286 20.77 7.08 -46.47
C ILE A 286 22.27 6.85 -46.49
N ASN A 287 22.80 6.49 -47.67
CA ASN A 287 24.21 6.13 -47.85
C ASN A 287 24.67 5.05 -46.85
N SER A 288 25.74 5.34 -46.11
CA SER A 288 26.36 4.48 -45.09
C SER A 288 25.82 4.76 -43.68
N THR A 289 24.62 5.30 -43.54
CA THR A 289 24.05 5.63 -42.23
C THR A 289 22.62 5.10 -42.12
N ALA A 290 22.33 4.43 -41.00
CA ALA A 290 20.98 4.04 -40.62
C ALA A 290 20.47 4.96 -39.51
N THR A 291 19.23 5.42 -39.65
CA THR A 291 18.49 6.17 -38.63
C THR A 291 17.37 5.29 -38.12
N ILE A 292 17.40 4.97 -36.82
CA ILE A 292 16.46 4.07 -36.15
C ILE A 292 15.56 4.91 -35.25
N SER A 293 14.31 5.14 -35.69
CA SER A 293 13.33 5.95 -34.97
C SER A 293 12.34 5.08 -34.20
N PHE A 294 11.96 5.49 -33.00
CA PHE A 294 11.03 4.77 -32.12
C PHE A 294 10.30 5.70 -31.15
N GLY A 295 9.09 5.33 -30.75
CA GLY A 295 8.34 6.02 -29.68
C GLY A 295 8.95 5.72 -28.31
N THR A 296 9.00 6.72 -27.44
CA THR A 296 9.55 6.57 -26.09
C THR A 296 8.48 6.71 -25.00
N THR A 297 8.74 6.12 -23.85
CA THR A 297 8.02 6.32 -22.60
C THR A 297 8.80 7.30 -21.75
N ASN A 298 8.10 8.27 -21.15
CA ASN A 298 8.74 9.30 -20.33
C ASN A 298 9.54 8.67 -19.17
N GLY A 299 10.81 9.04 -19.03
CA GLY A 299 11.72 8.59 -17.99
C GLY A 299 12.45 7.26 -18.25
N ALA A 300 12.05 6.46 -19.25
CA ALA A 300 12.74 5.20 -19.58
C ALA A 300 14.07 5.46 -20.30
N THR A 301 15.10 4.66 -20.04
CA THR A 301 16.39 4.78 -20.74
C THR A 301 16.50 3.72 -21.84
N TYR A 302 16.89 4.15 -23.04
CA TYR A 302 16.97 3.31 -24.22
C TYR A 302 18.40 3.12 -24.69
N THR A 303 18.71 1.89 -25.10
CA THR A 303 19.99 1.50 -25.70
C THR A 303 19.75 0.80 -27.04
N LEU A 304 20.49 1.20 -28.07
CA LEU A 304 20.50 0.49 -29.34
C LEU A 304 21.48 -0.68 -29.27
N TYR A 305 21.00 -1.88 -29.59
CA TYR A 305 21.80 -3.07 -29.87
C TYR A 305 21.79 -3.32 -31.37
N PHE A 306 22.92 -3.75 -31.91
CA PHE A 306 23.02 -4.06 -33.33
C PHE A 306 23.91 -5.26 -33.59
N THR A 307 23.60 -6.00 -34.65
CA THR A 307 24.40 -7.14 -35.09
C THR A 307 24.33 -7.33 -36.60
N ASN A 308 25.08 -8.29 -37.13
CA ASN A 308 24.96 -8.76 -38.51
C ASN A 308 24.35 -10.17 -38.56
N SER A 309 24.24 -10.75 -39.76
CA SER A 309 23.64 -12.07 -39.92
C SER A 309 24.32 -13.19 -39.10
N ALA A 310 25.61 -13.08 -38.80
CA ALA A 310 26.31 -14.07 -37.99
C ALA A 310 25.93 -14.00 -36.51
N GLY A 311 25.68 -12.79 -35.99
CA GLY A 311 25.34 -12.59 -34.58
C GLY A 311 23.87 -12.81 -34.23
N LEU A 312 22.98 -13.01 -35.20
CA LEU A 312 21.57 -13.36 -34.94
C LEU A 312 21.38 -14.69 -34.17
N ARG A 313 22.40 -15.57 -34.17
CA ARG A 313 22.38 -16.82 -33.38
C ARG A 313 22.82 -16.62 -31.93
N GLN A 314 23.33 -15.44 -31.59
CA GLN A 314 23.79 -15.10 -30.24
C GLN A 314 22.67 -14.40 -29.47
N PRO A 315 22.55 -14.60 -28.14
CA PRO A 315 21.69 -13.80 -27.29
C PRO A 315 21.96 -12.30 -27.47
N VAL A 316 20.91 -11.47 -27.39
CA VAL A 316 21.00 -10.00 -27.57
C VAL A 316 21.96 -9.36 -26.56
N ALA A 317 22.09 -9.93 -25.36
CA ALA A 317 23.06 -9.48 -24.37
C ALA A 317 24.52 -9.54 -24.86
N ASN A 318 24.80 -10.32 -25.90
CA ASN A 318 26.12 -10.44 -26.53
C ASN A 318 26.25 -9.58 -27.80
N TRP A 319 25.19 -8.87 -28.21
CA TRP A 319 25.27 -7.96 -29.35
C TRP A 319 26.00 -6.68 -28.93
N PRO A 320 26.84 -6.11 -29.80
CA PRO A 320 27.35 -4.76 -29.60
C PRO A 320 26.22 -3.76 -29.39
N SER A 321 26.44 -2.79 -28.51
CA SER A 321 25.52 -1.69 -28.24
C SER A 321 26.10 -0.33 -28.64
N SER A 322 25.21 0.62 -28.90
CA SER A 322 25.60 2.03 -29.05
C SER A 322 26.10 2.57 -27.71
N PRO A 323 27.19 3.36 -27.69
CA PRO A 323 27.67 4.00 -26.46
C PRO A 323 26.74 5.12 -25.98
N THR A 324 25.88 5.64 -26.85
CA THR A 324 24.88 6.67 -26.48
C THR A 324 23.59 6.00 -26.02
N THR A 325 23.03 6.49 -24.93
CA THR A 325 21.66 6.18 -24.51
C THR A 325 20.73 7.35 -24.80
N ILE A 326 19.42 7.08 -24.80
CA ILE A 326 18.37 8.10 -24.96
C ILE A 326 17.43 7.99 -23.77
N ILE A 327 17.17 9.12 -23.09
CA ILE A 327 16.10 9.20 -22.09
C ILE A 327 14.80 9.55 -22.82
N GLY A 328 13.78 8.74 -22.60
CA GLY A 328 12.46 8.94 -23.18
C GLY A 328 11.70 10.09 -22.54
N ASP A 329 10.89 10.77 -23.34
CA ASP A 329 10.07 11.90 -22.91
C ASP A 329 8.62 11.81 -23.43
N GLY A 330 8.23 10.63 -23.94
CA GLY A 330 6.92 10.42 -24.57
C GLY A 330 6.91 10.72 -26.08
N THR A 331 7.96 11.31 -26.64
CA THR A 331 8.06 11.63 -28.07
C THR A 331 8.85 10.58 -28.86
N THR A 332 8.85 10.69 -30.19
CA THR A 332 9.72 9.87 -31.04
C THR A 332 11.17 10.31 -30.93
N LYS A 333 12.07 9.35 -30.67
CA LYS A 333 13.52 9.56 -30.64
C LYS A 333 14.20 8.70 -31.69
N GLN A 334 15.48 8.99 -31.96
CA GLN A 334 16.25 8.25 -32.95
C GLN A 334 17.70 7.98 -32.53
N PHE A 335 18.18 6.79 -32.87
CA PHE A 335 19.61 6.50 -32.92
C PHE A 335 20.14 6.67 -34.35
N VAL A 336 21.41 7.05 -34.46
CA VAL A 336 22.14 7.10 -35.73
C VAL A 336 23.30 6.11 -35.66
N ASP A 337 23.30 5.14 -36.56
CA ASP A 337 24.34 4.12 -36.66
C ASP A 337 25.11 4.26 -37.99
N PRO A 338 26.43 4.56 -37.96
CA PRO A 338 27.27 4.48 -39.14
C PRO A 338 27.46 3.00 -39.52
N LEU A 339 26.97 2.64 -40.70
CA LEU A 339 26.99 1.29 -41.23
C LEU A 339 28.41 0.92 -41.66
N THR A 340 29.01 -0.02 -40.96
CA THR A 340 30.25 -0.67 -41.37
C THR A 340 30.00 -1.99 -42.11
N SER A 341 28.74 -2.44 -42.16
CA SER A 341 28.34 -3.74 -42.73
C SER A 341 27.14 -3.59 -43.67
N ALA A 342 27.08 -4.41 -44.72
CA ALA A 342 26.00 -4.38 -45.71
C ALA A 342 24.62 -4.80 -45.13
N ASN A 343 24.64 -5.76 -44.20
CA ASN A 343 23.46 -6.30 -43.51
C ASN A 343 23.59 -6.07 -42.00
N ARG A 344 22.66 -5.29 -41.43
CA ARG A 344 22.62 -4.99 -40.00
C ARG A 344 21.21 -5.16 -39.45
N PHE A 345 21.12 -5.74 -38.27
CA PHE A 345 19.89 -5.97 -37.51
C PHE A 345 19.96 -5.15 -36.24
N TYR A 346 18.81 -4.64 -35.79
CA TYR A 346 18.71 -3.73 -34.68
C TYR A 346 17.69 -4.21 -33.65
N GLN A 347 17.97 -3.91 -32.40
CA GLN A 347 17.02 -3.99 -31.30
C GLN A 347 17.19 -2.77 -30.41
N VAL A 348 16.09 -2.20 -29.93
CA VAL A 348 16.13 -1.16 -28.90
C VAL A 348 15.70 -1.81 -27.59
N GLY A 349 16.58 -1.79 -26.59
CA GLY A 349 16.25 -2.23 -25.23
C GLY A 349 15.91 -1.03 -24.35
N ALA A 350 14.84 -1.15 -23.57
CA ALA A 350 14.46 -0.19 -22.54
C ALA A 350 14.81 -0.76 -21.15
N HIS A 351 15.32 0.07 -20.26
CA HIS A 351 15.68 -0.28 -18.89
C HIS A 351 15.45 0.87 -17.92
#